data_AF-A0A952A7F6-F1
#
_entry.id   AF-A0A952A7F6-F1
#
_cell.length_a   1.000
_cell.length_b   1.000
_cell.length_c   1.000
_cell.angle_alpha   90.00
_cell.angle_beta   90.00
_cell.angle_gamma   90.00
#
_symmetry.space_group_name_H-M   'P 1'
#
loop_
_entity.id
_entity.type
_entity.pdbx_description
1 polymer ?
#
loop_
_entity_poly.entity_id
_entity_poly.type
_entity_poly.pdbx_seq_one_letter_code
_entity_poly.pdbx_strand_id
1 'polypeptide(L)'
;MNKPQKSTPAASSKAAPKPSNTAAAGAIPNDDGFLELHYSMLRVRRVEERLLQVFSEGKIPGFIHVSIGQEAVATGVCSCLTPADTIFTTHRGHGHTLAKGMELKPFMAEIYGRANGACHGNSGSMHVASSEAGVGGANGIVGAGLPISLGSAFASAFKGEDSVTAVFFGDGASNQGTFHESMNLAALWNLPLIFVCENNGWAQFTSQKSYMKIDSIARRAEGYGMPGVTVDGDDVLQVREGMRAAVARARAGNGPTLLECKTYRWFGHYAGDPQKYRPANDLEQTRKVDCIANFEKFLIGSGLADRGQLDAVDAGLRAEIDEAIAHAEAAPAAPRGQFLNDVYA
;
A
#
# COMPACT_ATOMS: atom_id res chain seq x y z
N MET A 1 -56.92 -1.14 -64.90
CA MET A 1 -58.35 -1.05 -64.54
C MET A 1 -58.57 -1.82 -63.24
N ASN A 2 -59.38 -1.22 -62.35
CA ASN A 2 -60.02 -1.72 -61.12
C ASN A 2 -59.24 -1.95 -59.80
N LYS A 3 -59.54 -1.02 -58.88
CA LYS A 3 -59.42 -0.91 -57.39
C LYS A 3 -60.14 -2.06 -56.63
N PRO A 4 -60.24 -2.12 -55.26
CA PRO A 4 -59.86 -1.17 -54.19
C PRO A 4 -59.21 -1.74 -52.89
N GLN A 5 -58.86 -0.78 -52.01
CA GLN A 5 -58.38 -0.84 -50.62
C GLN A 5 -59.20 -1.70 -49.64
N LYS A 6 -58.53 -2.24 -48.60
CA LYS A 6 -59.02 -2.30 -47.22
C LYS A 6 -57.90 -2.00 -46.20
N SER A 7 -58.33 -1.33 -45.15
CA SER A 7 -57.65 -0.61 -44.06
C SER A 7 -57.22 -1.46 -42.87
N THR A 8 -56.27 -0.92 -42.07
CA THR A 8 -56.13 -0.87 -40.58
C THR A 8 -54.70 -1.19 -40.10
N PRO A 9 -54.30 -0.83 -38.85
CA PRO A 9 -54.10 0.53 -38.35
C PRO A 9 -52.65 0.76 -37.84
N ALA A 10 -52.30 2.01 -37.58
CA ALA A 10 -50.97 2.45 -37.11
C ALA A 10 -50.53 1.75 -35.81
N ALA A 11 -49.37 1.11 -35.84
CA ALA A 11 -48.67 0.66 -34.65
C ALA A 11 -47.82 1.81 -34.10
N SER A 12 -48.18 2.23 -32.89
CA SER A 12 -47.52 3.26 -32.09
C SER A 12 -46.03 2.99 -31.90
N SER A 13 -45.19 3.96 -32.20
CA SER A 13 -43.80 4.00 -31.78
C SER A 13 -43.73 4.01 -30.24
N LYS A 14 -43.31 2.90 -29.63
CA LYS A 14 -42.88 2.89 -28.22
C LYS A 14 -41.57 3.65 -28.12
N ALA A 15 -41.67 4.96 -27.90
CA ALA A 15 -40.57 5.76 -27.41
C ALA A 15 -40.19 5.27 -26.01
N ALA A 16 -38.90 5.05 -25.79
CA ALA A 16 -38.34 4.70 -24.49
C ALA A 16 -38.75 5.74 -23.43
N PRO A 17 -39.00 5.32 -22.17
CA PRO A 17 -39.35 6.25 -21.12
C PRO A 17 -38.15 7.18 -20.84
N LYS A 18 -38.36 8.49 -21.01
CA LYS A 18 -37.41 9.51 -20.57
C LYS A 18 -37.32 9.46 -19.03
N PRO A 19 -36.13 9.42 -18.42
CA PRO A 19 -36.02 9.57 -16.98
C PRO A 19 -36.45 10.99 -16.59
N SER A 20 -37.32 11.06 -15.58
CA SER A 20 -37.85 12.30 -15.04
C SER A 20 -36.74 13.08 -14.35
N ASN A 21 -36.53 14.31 -14.81
CA ASN A 21 -35.60 15.26 -14.21
C ASN A 21 -36.31 15.99 -13.05
N THR A 22 -35.91 15.68 -11.82
CA THR A 22 -36.08 16.58 -10.67
C THR A 22 -34.72 16.70 -10.00
N ALA A 23 -33.98 17.73 -10.43
CA ALA A 23 -32.72 18.12 -9.83
C ALA A 23 -32.95 18.71 -8.44
N ALA A 24 -32.27 18.16 -7.43
CA ALA A 24 -32.00 18.79 -6.15
C ALA A 24 -30.48 18.74 -5.90
N ALA A 25 -29.94 19.91 -5.60
CA ALA A 25 -28.56 20.31 -5.31
C ALA A 25 -27.48 19.21 -5.13
N GLY A 26 -26.48 19.24 -6.01
CA GLY A 26 -25.10 18.85 -5.69
C GLY A 26 -24.81 17.36 -5.58
N ALA A 27 -25.11 16.57 -6.61
CA ALA A 27 -24.50 15.25 -6.75
C ALA A 27 -22.98 15.42 -6.96
N ILE A 28 -22.19 15.11 -5.93
CA ILE A 28 -20.72 15.08 -5.96
C ILE A 28 -20.31 13.81 -6.74
N PRO A 29 -19.44 13.89 -7.75
CA PRO A 29 -18.92 12.69 -8.42
C PRO A 29 -18.07 11.89 -7.43
N ASN A 30 -18.43 10.63 -7.18
CA ASN A 30 -17.64 9.66 -6.42
C ASN A 30 -16.56 8.99 -7.32
N ASP A 31 -16.15 9.65 -8.41
CA ASP A 31 -15.56 8.97 -9.58
C ASP A 31 -14.01 8.87 -9.55
N ASP A 32 -13.32 9.58 -8.66
CA ASP A 32 -11.84 9.53 -8.57
C ASP A 32 -11.31 8.66 -7.41
N GLY A 33 -12.19 8.13 -6.56
CA GLY A 33 -11.83 7.26 -5.42
C GLY A 33 -11.17 7.99 -4.25
N PHE A 34 -11.45 9.28 -4.04
CA PHE A 34 -10.82 10.06 -2.96
C PHE A 34 -11.18 9.57 -1.54
N LEU A 35 -12.45 9.19 -1.31
CA LEU A 35 -12.85 8.59 -0.03
C LEU A 35 -12.18 7.23 0.18
N GLU A 36 -11.92 6.46 -0.88
CA GLU A 36 -11.16 5.21 -0.78
C GLU A 36 -9.70 5.45 -0.38
N LEU A 37 -9.07 6.51 -0.88
CA LEU A 37 -7.74 6.91 -0.43
C LEU A 37 -7.73 7.31 1.05
N HIS A 38 -8.74 8.08 1.50
CA HIS A 38 -8.88 8.43 2.92
C HIS A 38 -9.10 7.19 3.78
N TYR A 39 -10.04 6.33 3.39
CA TYR A 39 -10.31 5.05 4.05
C TYR A 39 -9.04 4.21 4.17
N SER A 40 -8.30 4.02 3.07
CA SER A 40 -7.07 3.22 3.07
C SER A 40 -6.01 3.78 4.01
N MET A 41 -5.73 5.09 3.96
CA MET A 41 -4.75 5.69 4.87
C MET A 41 -5.20 5.57 6.34
N LEU A 42 -6.48 5.85 6.60
CA LEU A 42 -7.02 5.79 7.96
C LEU A 42 -7.05 4.35 8.50
N ARG A 43 -7.35 3.37 7.65
CA ARG A 43 -7.29 1.94 7.97
C ARG A 43 -5.91 1.55 8.45
N VAL A 44 -4.85 1.95 7.73
CA VAL A 44 -3.46 1.69 8.15
C VAL A 44 -3.19 2.31 9.52
N ARG A 45 -3.46 3.62 9.69
CA ARG A 45 -3.23 4.34 10.94
C ARG A 45 -3.95 3.67 12.12
N ARG A 46 -5.24 3.40 11.99
CA ARG A 46 -6.07 2.87 13.08
C ARG A 46 -5.72 1.44 13.44
N VAL A 47 -5.44 0.59 12.46
CA VAL A 47 -4.95 -0.76 12.72
C VAL A 47 -3.65 -0.70 13.50
N GLU A 48 -2.67 0.09 13.06
CA GLU A 48 -1.38 0.17 13.73
C GLU A 48 -1.44 0.83 15.12
N GLU A 49 -2.29 1.83 15.34
CA GLU A 49 -2.56 2.38 16.66
C GLU A 49 -3.11 1.31 17.62
N ARG A 50 -4.02 0.46 17.13
CA ARG A 50 -4.55 -0.67 17.92
C ARG A 50 -3.51 -1.76 18.13
N LEU A 51 -2.66 -2.05 17.15
CA LEU A 51 -1.52 -2.96 17.31
C LEU A 51 -0.56 -2.47 18.40
N LEU A 52 -0.24 -1.17 18.44
CA LEU A 52 0.60 -0.60 19.50
C LEU A 52 -0.03 -0.79 20.89
N GLN A 53 -1.35 -0.59 20.99
CA GLN A 53 -2.06 -0.79 22.25
C GLN A 53 -1.96 -2.25 22.71
N VAL A 54 -2.39 -3.22 21.89
CA VAL A 54 -2.41 -4.63 22.29
C VAL A 54 -1.00 -5.23 22.42
N PHE A 55 -0.01 -4.69 21.73
CA PHE A 55 1.40 -4.98 21.95
C PHE A 55 1.86 -4.54 23.34
N SER A 56 1.48 -3.34 23.79
CA SER A 56 1.79 -2.85 25.13
C SER A 56 1.11 -3.67 26.24
N GLU A 57 -0.01 -4.33 25.92
CA GLU A 57 -0.70 -5.30 26.78
C GLU A 57 -0.02 -6.68 26.79
N GLY A 58 1.03 -6.90 25.99
CA GLY A 58 1.75 -8.17 25.90
C GLY A 58 1.06 -9.26 25.09
N LYS A 59 0.05 -8.90 24.26
CA LYS A 59 -0.76 -9.87 23.50
C LYS A 59 -0.15 -10.29 22.17
N ILE A 60 0.76 -9.48 21.61
CA ILE A 60 1.43 -9.75 20.34
C ILE A 60 2.84 -10.30 20.61
N PRO A 61 3.22 -11.46 20.04
CA PRO A 61 4.58 -11.96 20.14
C PRO A 61 5.57 -11.19 19.26
N GLY A 62 6.83 -11.13 19.67
CA GLY A 62 7.92 -10.59 18.85
C GLY A 62 8.01 -9.06 18.87
N PHE A 63 8.42 -8.46 17.75
CA PHE A 63 8.54 -7.01 17.57
C PHE A 63 7.59 -6.54 16.48
N ILE A 64 6.98 -5.37 16.69
CA ILE A 64 6.15 -4.71 15.69
C ILE A 64 6.83 -3.44 15.15
N HIS A 65 6.67 -3.22 13.84
CA HIS A 65 7.26 -2.10 13.12
C HIS A 65 6.15 -1.33 12.41
N VAL A 66 5.65 -0.27 13.03
CA VAL A 66 4.52 0.52 12.51
C VAL A 66 4.96 1.51 11.44
N SER A 67 4.18 1.62 10.38
CA SER A 67 4.31 2.61 9.30
C SER A 67 3.67 3.96 9.62
N ILE A 68 3.08 4.15 10.81
CA ILE A 68 2.45 5.42 11.22
C ILE A 68 3.26 6.66 10.78
N GLY A 69 2.60 7.53 10.01
CA GLY A 69 3.17 8.72 9.38
C GLY A 69 3.54 8.54 7.91
N GLN A 70 3.52 7.31 7.37
CA GLN A 70 3.91 6.98 6.00
C GLN A 70 2.73 6.38 5.19
N GLU A 71 1.48 6.56 5.66
CA GLU A 71 0.30 5.88 5.12
C GLU A 71 0.00 6.26 3.65
N ALA A 72 0.31 7.49 3.28
CA ALA A 72 0.11 8.02 1.93
C ALA A 72 0.94 7.27 0.88
N VAL A 73 2.14 6.80 1.23
CA VAL A 73 2.98 6.04 0.29
C VAL A 73 2.33 4.70 -0.05
N ALA A 74 2.00 3.91 0.98
CA ALA A 74 1.33 2.62 0.81
C ALA A 74 0.02 2.75 0.03
N THR A 75 -0.81 3.73 0.42
CA THR A 75 -2.13 3.96 -0.18
C THR A 75 -2.03 4.46 -1.62
N GLY A 76 -1.22 5.48 -1.88
CA GLY A 76 -1.04 6.05 -3.20
C GLY A 76 -0.54 5.01 -4.20
N VAL A 77 0.44 4.19 -3.77
CA VAL A 77 0.99 3.10 -4.60
C VAL A 77 -0.06 2.02 -4.86
N CYS A 78 -0.68 1.47 -3.81
CA CYS A 78 -1.58 0.34 -3.96
C CYS A 78 -2.89 0.71 -4.68
N SER A 79 -3.33 1.98 -4.62
CA SER A 79 -4.50 2.47 -5.36
C SER A 79 -4.35 2.42 -6.90
N CYS A 80 -3.12 2.21 -7.38
CA CYS A 80 -2.79 2.11 -8.81
C CYS A 80 -2.60 0.67 -9.28
N LEU A 81 -2.73 -0.31 -8.38
CA LEU A 81 -2.49 -1.72 -8.64
C LEU A 81 -3.81 -2.48 -8.75
N THR A 82 -3.82 -3.49 -9.61
CA THR A 82 -4.91 -4.45 -9.78
C THR A 82 -4.68 -5.70 -8.92
N PRO A 83 -5.67 -6.58 -8.73
CA PRO A 83 -5.47 -7.87 -8.04
C PRO A 83 -4.41 -8.77 -8.69
N ALA A 84 -4.15 -8.61 -9.99
CA ALA A 84 -3.11 -9.37 -10.70
C ALA A 84 -1.69 -8.86 -10.41
N ASP A 85 -1.55 -7.63 -9.88
CA ASP A 85 -0.26 -7.04 -9.59
C ASP A 85 0.25 -7.48 -8.22
N THR A 86 1.55 -7.74 -8.12
CA THR A 86 2.18 -8.24 -6.90
C THR A 86 2.97 -7.15 -6.20
N ILE A 87 2.89 -7.10 -4.87
CA ILE A 87 3.78 -6.28 -4.05
C ILE A 87 4.75 -7.14 -3.24
N PHE A 88 5.97 -6.65 -3.09
CA PHE A 88 6.95 -7.13 -2.11
C PHE A 88 7.23 -6.03 -1.10
N THR A 89 7.20 -6.40 0.17
CA THR A 89 7.20 -5.42 1.27
C THR A 89 8.35 -5.66 2.25
N THR A 90 8.49 -4.75 3.21
CA THR A 90 9.55 -4.76 4.22
C THR A 90 9.02 -5.27 5.55
N HIS A 91 9.89 -5.37 6.56
CA HIS A 91 9.50 -5.58 7.96
C HIS A 91 8.51 -4.53 8.50
N ARG A 92 8.43 -3.34 7.88
CA ARG A 92 7.45 -2.28 8.17
C ARG A 92 6.25 -2.39 7.21
N GLY A 93 5.84 -3.61 6.90
CA GLY A 93 4.98 -3.91 5.77
C GLY A 93 3.47 -3.91 6.03
N HIS A 94 3.02 -3.64 7.26
CA HIS A 94 1.59 -3.66 7.58
C HIS A 94 0.80 -2.71 6.69
N GLY A 95 1.25 -1.45 6.55
CA GLY A 95 0.60 -0.45 5.72
C GLY A 95 0.45 -0.90 4.27
N HIS A 96 1.52 -1.42 3.65
CA HIS A 96 1.48 -1.94 2.29
C HIS A 96 0.48 -3.08 2.13
N THR A 97 0.48 -4.00 3.08
CA THR A 97 -0.36 -5.21 3.07
C THR A 97 -1.85 -4.84 3.20
N LEU A 98 -2.17 -3.91 4.11
CA LEU A 98 -3.52 -3.43 4.33
C LEU A 98 -4.00 -2.57 3.16
N ALA A 99 -3.16 -1.68 2.62
CA ALA A 99 -3.48 -0.83 1.47
C ALA A 99 -3.65 -1.63 0.17
N LYS A 100 -2.96 -2.77 0.04
CA LYS A 100 -3.13 -3.70 -1.08
C LYS A 100 -4.45 -4.47 -1.02
N GLY A 101 -5.15 -4.44 0.12
CA GLY A 101 -6.49 -5.01 0.28
C GLY A 101 -6.52 -6.33 1.05
N MET A 102 -5.50 -6.64 1.85
CA MET A 102 -5.57 -7.83 2.71
C MET A 102 -6.71 -7.72 3.74
N GLU A 103 -7.48 -8.80 3.85
CA GLU A 103 -8.56 -8.97 4.81
C GLU A 103 -8.07 -8.81 6.26
N LEU A 104 -8.81 -8.06 7.08
CA LEU A 104 -8.32 -7.65 8.40
C LEU A 104 -8.29 -8.79 9.42
N LYS A 105 -9.26 -9.71 9.36
CA LYS A 105 -9.35 -10.87 10.26
C LYS A 105 -8.14 -11.80 10.15
N PRO A 106 -7.79 -12.34 8.97
CA PRO A 106 -6.60 -13.19 8.84
C PRO A 106 -5.30 -12.41 9.05
N PHE A 107 -5.26 -11.11 8.72
CA PHE A 107 -4.12 -10.24 9.08
C PHE A 107 -3.94 -10.18 10.61
N MET A 108 -4.99 -9.81 11.36
CA MET A 108 -4.91 -9.68 12.82
C MET A 108 -4.60 -11.02 13.50
N ALA A 109 -5.20 -12.11 13.03
CA ALA A 109 -4.91 -13.46 13.49
C ALA A 109 -3.43 -13.84 13.27
N GLU A 110 -2.84 -13.45 12.15
CA GLU A 110 -1.41 -13.67 11.86
C GLU A 110 -0.52 -12.89 12.85
N ILE A 111 -0.84 -11.62 13.11
CA ILE A 111 -0.09 -10.80 14.08
C ILE A 111 -0.16 -11.40 15.50
N TYR A 112 -1.30 -12.00 15.86
CA TYR A 112 -1.48 -12.70 17.14
C TYR A 112 -0.87 -14.12 17.18
N GLY A 113 -0.27 -14.61 16.09
CA GLY A 113 0.30 -15.96 16.02
C GLY A 113 -0.76 -17.07 16.09
N ARG A 114 -1.92 -16.85 15.46
CA ARG A 114 -3.05 -17.80 15.46
C ARG A 114 -3.05 -18.66 14.20
N ALA A 115 -3.56 -19.89 14.34
CA ALA A 115 -3.57 -20.89 13.26
C ALA A 115 -4.38 -20.46 12.02
N ASN A 116 -5.38 -19.59 12.22
CA ASN A 116 -6.21 -18.99 11.16
C ASN A 116 -5.64 -17.65 10.65
N GLY A 117 -4.41 -17.31 11.01
CA GLY A 117 -3.66 -16.25 10.36
C GLY A 117 -3.40 -16.57 8.88
N ALA A 118 -3.15 -15.55 8.08
CA ALA A 118 -2.91 -15.71 6.64
C ALA A 118 -1.71 -16.59 6.29
N CYS A 119 -0.72 -16.68 7.19
CA CYS A 119 0.43 -17.56 7.09
C CYS A 119 0.39 -18.63 8.20
N HIS A 120 -0.81 -18.96 8.67
CA HIS A 120 -1.05 -19.94 9.73
C HIS A 120 -0.41 -19.62 11.08
N GLY A 121 -0.11 -18.34 11.35
CA GLY A 121 0.53 -17.88 12.59
C GLY A 121 2.04 -18.10 12.63
N ASN A 122 2.66 -18.50 11.51
CA ASN A 122 4.09 -18.81 11.42
C ASN A 122 4.96 -17.58 11.09
N SER A 123 4.39 -16.55 10.47
CA SER A 123 5.13 -15.40 9.96
C SER A 123 5.23 -14.24 10.97
N GLY A 124 4.10 -13.93 11.61
CA GLY A 124 3.95 -12.78 12.49
C GLY A 124 4.15 -11.43 11.79
N SER A 125 4.37 -10.38 12.58
CA SER A 125 4.39 -8.97 12.13
C SER A 125 5.35 -8.65 10.98
N MET A 126 6.54 -9.26 10.93
CA MET A 126 7.56 -8.90 9.94
C MET A 126 7.48 -9.68 8.62
N HIS A 127 6.65 -10.72 8.52
CA HIS A 127 6.65 -11.66 7.39
C HIS A 127 5.26 -11.96 6.83
N VAL A 128 4.29 -11.07 7.05
CA VAL A 128 2.93 -11.23 6.51
C VAL A 128 2.99 -11.38 4.98
N ALA A 129 2.29 -12.38 4.47
CA ALA A 129 2.14 -12.68 3.05
C ALA A 129 0.69 -13.07 2.76
N SER A 130 0.25 -12.86 1.52
CA SER A 130 -1.07 -13.27 1.06
C SER A 130 -1.06 -13.33 -0.46
N SER A 131 -1.07 -14.54 -1.02
CA SER A 131 -1.16 -14.73 -2.47
C SER A 131 -2.48 -14.18 -3.03
N GLU A 132 -3.57 -14.35 -2.28
CA GLU A 132 -4.90 -13.83 -2.64
C GLU A 132 -4.92 -12.31 -2.78
N ALA A 133 -4.27 -11.58 -1.86
CA ALA A 133 -4.14 -10.14 -1.95
C ALA A 133 -2.99 -9.67 -2.86
N GLY A 134 -2.22 -10.57 -3.49
CA GLY A 134 -1.04 -10.20 -4.28
C GLY A 134 0.10 -9.63 -3.42
N VAL A 135 0.24 -10.07 -2.17
CA VAL A 135 1.35 -9.74 -1.27
C VAL A 135 2.34 -10.90 -1.27
N GLY A 136 3.39 -10.78 -2.09
CA GLY A 136 4.40 -11.81 -2.30
C GLY A 136 5.30 -12.07 -1.09
N GLY A 137 5.21 -11.23 -0.06
CA GLY A 137 5.81 -11.45 1.26
C GLY A 137 6.54 -10.22 1.81
N ALA A 138 6.49 -10.09 3.12
CA ALA A 138 7.29 -9.13 3.89
C ALA A 138 8.65 -9.72 4.25
N ASN A 139 9.70 -8.89 4.17
CA ASN A 139 11.07 -9.33 4.42
C ASN A 139 11.73 -8.58 5.59
N GLY A 140 12.18 -9.34 6.59
CA GLY A 140 13.04 -8.86 7.68
C GLY A 140 14.47 -8.52 7.23
N ILE A 141 14.96 -9.17 6.17
CA ILE A 141 16.30 -8.96 5.64
C ILE A 141 16.31 -7.73 4.73
N VAL A 142 17.09 -6.72 5.11
CA VAL A 142 17.23 -5.46 4.38
C VAL A 142 17.69 -5.72 2.94
N GLY A 143 16.90 -5.29 1.96
CA GLY A 143 17.21 -5.43 0.54
C GLY A 143 16.91 -6.81 -0.09
N ALA A 144 16.38 -7.78 0.68
CA ALA A 144 16.08 -9.12 0.14
C ALA A 144 14.86 -9.15 -0.79
N GLY A 145 13.89 -8.25 -0.61
CA GLY A 145 12.72 -8.15 -1.48
C GLY A 145 13.05 -7.74 -2.92
N LEU A 146 14.16 -7.02 -3.13
CA LEU A 146 14.57 -6.50 -4.44
C LEU A 146 14.81 -7.62 -5.47
N PRO A 147 15.69 -8.62 -5.23
CA PRO A 147 15.91 -9.70 -6.19
C PRO A 147 14.71 -10.65 -6.32
N ILE A 148 13.91 -10.82 -5.26
CA ILE A 148 12.68 -11.63 -5.33
C ILE A 148 11.66 -10.97 -6.27
N SER A 149 11.47 -9.65 -6.12
CA SER A 149 10.58 -8.87 -6.98
C SER A 149 11.04 -8.84 -8.44
N LEU A 150 12.36 -8.85 -8.67
CA LEU A 150 12.95 -9.01 -10.01
C LEU A 150 12.50 -10.33 -10.65
N GLY A 151 12.57 -11.43 -9.91
CA GLY A 151 12.10 -12.75 -10.38
C GLY A 151 10.61 -12.78 -10.69
N SER A 152 9.78 -12.14 -9.86
CA SER A 152 8.34 -11.99 -10.09
C SER A 152 8.06 -11.19 -11.38
N ALA A 153 8.69 -10.04 -11.56
CA ALA A 153 8.52 -9.22 -12.76
C ALA A 153 9.05 -9.93 -14.02
N PHE A 154 10.15 -10.66 -13.90
CA PHE A 154 10.68 -11.50 -14.97
C PHE A 154 9.68 -12.58 -15.37
N ALA A 155 9.05 -13.25 -14.42
CA ALA A 155 8.07 -14.29 -14.70
C ALA A 155 6.87 -13.74 -15.49
N SER A 156 6.34 -12.57 -15.12
CA SER A 156 5.25 -11.93 -15.85
C SER A 156 5.66 -11.52 -17.26
N ALA A 157 6.84 -10.89 -17.42
CA ALA A 157 7.37 -10.55 -18.74
C ALA A 157 7.58 -11.79 -19.62
N PHE A 158 8.15 -12.85 -19.06
CA PHE A 158 8.43 -14.11 -19.76
C PHE A 158 7.15 -14.81 -20.24
N LYS A 159 6.08 -14.74 -19.45
CA LYS A 159 4.77 -15.31 -19.80
C LYS A 159 3.91 -14.39 -20.67
N GLY A 160 4.33 -13.15 -20.91
CA GLY A 160 3.51 -12.15 -21.61
C GLY A 160 2.27 -11.71 -20.81
N GLU A 161 2.35 -11.72 -19.49
CA GLU A 161 1.31 -11.22 -18.59
C GLU A 161 1.39 -9.68 -18.50
N ASP A 162 0.24 -9.03 -18.36
CA ASP A 162 0.15 -7.56 -18.18
C ASP A 162 0.32 -7.14 -16.71
N SER A 163 0.64 -8.06 -15.80
CA SER A 163 0.85 -7.77 -14.38
C SER A 163 2.16 -7.05 -14.13
N VAL A 164 2.13 -6.09 -13.21
CA VAL A 164 3.31 -5.39 -12.71
C VAL A 164 3.67 -5.85 -11.30
N THR A 165 4.95 -5.73 -10.98
CA THR A 165 5.46 -5.96 -9.62
C THR A 165 5.90 -4.62 -9.02
N ALA A 166 5.49 -4.33 -7.79
CA ALA A 166 6.02 -3.20 -7.01
C ALA A 166 6.81 -3.71 -5.80
N VAL A 167 7.98 -3.14 -5.56
CA VAL A 167 8.82 -3.50 -4.40
C VAL A 167 9.07 -2.29 -3.52
N PHE A 168 8.62 -2.38 -2.27
CA PHE A 168 8.87 -1.36 -1.25
C PHE A 168 10.20 -1.62 -0.55
N PHE A 169 10.96 -0.56 -0.32
CA PHE A 169 12.21 -0.61 0.44
C PHE A 169 12.55 0.77 1.05
N GLY A 170 13.32 0.78 2.14
CA GLY A 170 13.75 2.02 2.78
C GLY A 170 15.01 2.63 2.16
N ASP A 171 15.30 3.88 2.51
CA ASP A 171 16.54 4.61 2.20
C ASP A 171 17.81 3.78 2.49
N GLY A 172 17.86 3.10 3.64
CA GLY A 172 19.00 2.24 4.00
C GLY A 172 19.20 1.04 3.07
N ALA A 173 18.11 0.45 2.57
CA ALA A 173 18.17 -0.70 1.66
C ALA A 173 18.75 -0.33 0.29
N SER A 174 18.68 0.95 -0.09
CA SER A 174 19.24 1.43 -1.36
C SER A 174 20.77 1.30 -1.46
N ASN A 175 21.46 1.05 -0.34
CA ASN A 175 22.92 0.82 -0.32
C ASN A 175 23.32 -0.66 -0.29
N GLN A 176 22.36 -1.59 -0.39
CA GLN A 176 22.66 -3.01 -0.53
C GLN A 176 23.11 -3.34 -1.95
N GLY A 177 24.01 -4.32 -2.12
CA GLY A 177 24.41 -4.80 -3.45
C GLY A 177 23.20 -5.26 -4.29
N THR A 178 22.24 -5.89 -3.63
CA THR A 178 21.00 -6.38 -4.26
C THR A 178 20.17 -5.28 -4.90
N PHE A 179 20.24 -4.03 -4.41
CA PHE A 179 19.60 -2.88 -5.04
C PHE A 179 20.19 -2.59 -6.41
N HIS A 180 21.52 -2.53 -6.50
CA HIS A 180 22.23 -2.22 -7.72
C HIS A 180 22.09 -3.33 -8.76
N GLU A 181 22.20 -4.59 -8.33
CA GLU A 181 22.03 -5.77 -9.18
C GLU A 181 20.61 -5.85 -9.76
N SER A 182 19.59 -5.65 -8.91
CA SER A 182 18.18 -5.73 -9.33
C SER A 182 17.81 -4.62 -10.30
N MET A 183 18.22 -3.36 -10.04
CA MET A 183 17.93 -2.26 -10.95
C MET A 183 18.61 -2.44 -12.31
N ASN A 184 19.86 -2.88 -12.32
CA ASN A 184 20.60 -3.12 -13.55
C ASN A 184 19.91 -4.18 -14.43
N LEU A 185 19.52 -5.32 -13.85
CA LEU A 185 18.83 -6.38 -14.60
C LEU A 185 17.41 -5.98 -15.03
N ALA A 186 16.65 -5.32 -14.15
CA ALA A 186 15.31 -4.88 -14.48
C ALA A 186 15.32 -3.89 -15.66
N ALA A 187 16.27 -2.95 -15.67
CA ALA A 187 16.43 -1.99 -16.76
C ALA A 187 16.89 -2.66 -18.05
N LEU A 188 17.92 -3.53 -17.98
CA LEU A 188 18.44 -4.26 -19.14
C LEU A 188 17.36 -5.08 -19.86
N TRP A 189 16.43 -5.66 -19.11
CA TRP A 189 15.38 -6.53 -19.66
C TRP A 189 14.03 -5.84 -19.83
N ASN A 190 13.94 -4.53 -19.57
CA ASN A 190 12.68 -3.77 -19.59
C ASN A 190 11.56 -4.44 -18.78
N LEU A 191 11.89 -4.94 -17.57
CA LEU A 191 10.91 -5.65 -16.75
C LEU A 191 9.80 -4.72 -16.23
N PRO A 192 8.58 -5.25 -16.03
CA PRO A 192 7.45 -4.51 -15.45
C PRO A 192 7.59 -4.39 -13.91
N LEU A 193 8.69 -3.79 -13.45
CA LEU A 193 9.06 -3.66 -12.04
C LEU A 193 9.12 -2.19 -11.62
N ILE A 194 8.47 -1.86 -10.51
CA ILE A 194 8.47 -0.52 -9.93
C ILE A 194 9.17 -0.59 -8.57
N PHE A 195 10.26 0.15 -8.44
CA PHE A 195 11.03 0.27 -7.21
C PHE A 195 10.48 1.44 -6.41
N VAL A 196 9.82 1.17 -5.29
CA VAL A 196 9.24 2.18 -4.41
C VAL A 196 10.13 2.37 -3.19
N CYS A 197 10.86 3.49 -3.15
CA CYS A 197 11.69 3.85 -2.02
C CYS A 197 10.91 4.71 -1.03
N GLU A 198 10.66 4.20 0.17
CA GLU A 198 10.19 4.97 1.32
C GLU A 198 11.39 5.63 2.01
N ASN A 199 11.74 6.83 1.55
CA ASN A 199 12.84 7.57 2.13
C ASN A 199 12.35 8.38 3.34
N ASN A 200 12.44 7.76 4.52
CA ASN A 200 12.07 8.38 5.80
C ASN A 200 13.24 9.00 6.56
N GLY A 201 14.42 9.08 5.93
CA GLY A 201 15.64 9.68 6.48
C GLY A 201 16.38 8.86 7.53
N TRP A 202 15.94 7.64 7.85
CA TRP A 202 16.50 6.82 8.93
C TRP A 202 16.62 5.33 8.57
N ALA A 203 17.87 4.85 8.44
CA ALA A 203 18.18 3.42 8.38
C ALA A 203 18.36 2.86 9.80
N GLN A 204 17.30 2.28 10.36
CA GLN A 204 17.24 1.85 11.77
C GLN A 204 17.52 3.03 12.72
N PHE A 205 18.78 3.19 13.16
CA PHE A 205 19.25 4.24 14.07
C PHE A 205 20.16 5.27 13.39
N THR A 206 20.53 5.04 12.13
CA THR A 206 21.49 5.85 11.39
C THR A 206 20.74 6.83 10.50
N SER A 207 21.01 8.13 10.68
CA SER A 207 20.47 9.18 9.81
C SER A 207 21.02 9.04 8.39
N GLN A 208 20.17 9.27 7.37
CA GLN A 208 20.54 9.22 5.95
C GLN A 208 21.81 10.03 5.65
N LYS A 209 21.93 11.21 6.25
CA LYS A 209 23.08 12.13 6.06
C LYS A 209 24.42 11.54 6.50
N SER A 210 24.41 10.50 7.34
CA SER A 210 25.63 9.87 7.87
C SER A 210 26.17 8.77 6.96
N TYR A 211 25.36 8.22 6.05
CA TYR A 211 25.75 7.10 5.20
C TYR A 211 25.53 7.37 3.70
N MET A 212 24.86 8.46 3.34
CA MET A 212 24.55 8.80 1.96
C MET A 212 24.91 10.26 1.67
N LYS A 213 25.67 10.48 0.57
CA LYS A 213 26.09 11.82 0.13
C LYS A 213 25.09 12.50 -0.81
N ILE A 214 24.27 11.71 -1.50
CA ILE A 214 23.21 12.23 -2.38
C ILE A 214 21.95 12.49 -1.56
N ASP A 215 21.23 13.56 -1.88
CA ASP A 215 19.98 13.92 -1.19
C ASP A 215 18.74 13.25 -1.78
N SER A 216 18.86 12.66 -2.97
CA SER A 216 17.79 11.95 -3.66
C SER A 216 18.31 10.64 -4.21
N ILE A 217 17.69 9.56 -3.76
CA ILE A 217 17.96 8.19 -4.22
C ILE A 217 17.48 8.01 -5.66
N ALA A 218 16.45 8.74 -6.09
CA ALA A 218 15.96 8.70 -7.47
C ALA A 218 17.06 8.98 -8.52
N ARG A 219 18.07 9.80 -8.17
CA ARG A 219 19.23 10.08 -9.04
C ARG A 219 20.05 8.85 -9.40
N ARG A 220 20.00 7.77 -8.60
CA ARG A 220 20.71 6.52 -8.91
C ARG A 220 20.13 5.81 -10.14
N ALA A 221 18.86 6.05 -10.46
CA ALA A 221 18.18 5.43 -11.59
C ALA A 221 18.85 5.75 -12.94
N GLU A 222 19.39 6.97 -13.07
CA GLU A 222 20.11 7.43 -14.26
C GLU A 222 21.29 6.52 -14.60
N GLY A 223 22.01 6.03 -13.58
CA GLY A 223 23.13 5.11 -13.75
C GLY A 223 22.76 3.75 -14.35
N TYR A 224 21.47 3.40 -14.35
CA TYR A 224 20.93 2.17 -14.94
C TYR A 224 20.15 2.42 -16.24
N GLY A 225 20.09 3.66 -16.72
CA GLY A 225 19.34 4.01 -17.92
C GLY A 225 17.81 3.91 -17.74
N MET A 226 17.31 4.07 -16.50
CA MET A 226 15.87 4.03 -16.19
C MET A 226 15.43 5.31 -15.45
N PRO A 227 14.13 5.69 -15.52
CA PRO A 227 13.65 6.89 -14.84
C PRO A 227 13.68 6.76 -13.32
N GLY A 228 14.10 7.85 -12.67
CA GLY A 228 13.95 8.07 -11.24
C GLY A 228 13.09 9.30 -10.99
N VAL A 229 12.06 9.17 -10.15
CA VAL A 229 11.11 10.23 -9.82
C VAL A 229 11.09 10.40 -8.31
N THR A 230 11.21 11.64 -7.83
CA THR A 230 11.00 11.98 -6.41
C THR A 230 9.65 12.64 -6.24
N VAL A 231 8.88 12.20 -5.25
CA VAL A 231 7.58 12.78 -4.88
C VAL A 231 7.56 13.10 -3.38
N ASP A 232 6.67 14.00 -2.99
CA ASP A 232 6.28 14.13 -1.58
C ASP A 232 5.49 12.88 -1.18
N GLY A 233 6.07 12.08 -0.28
CA GLY A 233 5.50 10.83 0.20
C GLY A 233 4.35 11.02 1.19
N ASP A 234 4.20 12.23 1.74
CA ASP A 234 3.10 12.58 2.65
C ASP A 234 1.91 13.22 1.90
N ASP A 235 2.03 13.38 0.57
CA ASP A 235 0.95 13.76 -0.33
C ASP A 235 0.51 12.55 -1.16
N VAL A 236 -0.61 11.93 -0.75
CA VAL A 236 -1.15 10.73 -1.41
C VAL A 236 -1.46 10.94 -2.89
N LEU A 237 -1.78 12.16 -3.33
CA LEU A 237 -2.08 12.45 -4.73
C LEU A 237 -0.81 12.50 -5.57
N GLN A 238 0.28 13.08 -5.04
CA GLN A 238 1.58 13.05 -5.72
C GLN A 238 2.14 11.63 -5.82
N VAL A 239 2.03 10.83 -4.76
CA VAL A 239 2.40 9.40 -4.79
C VAL A 239 1.58 8.67 -5.84
N ARG A 240 0.25 8.85 -5.84
CA ARG A 240 -0.65 8.19 -6.78
C ARG A 240 -0.32 8.55 -8.23
N GLU A 241 -0.07 9.82 -8.52
CA GLU A 241 0.30 10.28 -9.86
C GLU A 241 1.63 9.69 -10.33
N GLY A 242 2.67 9.74 -9.48
CA GLY A 242 3.97 9.13 -9.77
C GLY A 242 3.87 7.62 -10.02
N MET A 243 3.04 6.93 -9.23
CA MET A 243 2.78 5.51 -9.40
C MET A 243 1.99 5.21 -10.68
N ARG A 244 0.95 5.99 -11.02
CA ARG A 244 0.18 5.82 -12.26
C ARG A 244 1.09 5.88 -13.49
N ALA A 245 1.98 6.87 -13.53
CA ALA A 245 2.96 7.00 -14.60
C ALA A 245 3.92 5.80 -14.65
N ALA A 246 4.41 5.33 -13.50
CA ALA A 246 5.29 4.17 -13.41
C ALA A 246 4.61 2.86 -13.87
N VAL A 247 3.36 2.63 -13.46
CA VAL A 247 2.54 1.48 -13.89
C VAL A 247 2.29 1.52 -15.38
N ALA A 248 1.87 2.67 -15.94
CA ALA A 248 1.64 2.81 -17.37
C ALA A 248 2.90 2.52 -18.18
N ARG A 249 4.07 2.99 -17.72
CA ARG A 249 5.37 2.72 -18.35
C ARG A 249 5.70 1.22 -18.33
N ALA A 250 5.56 0.58 -17.16
CA ALA A 250 5.85 -0.84 -16.97
C ALA A 250 4.98 -1.73 -17.87
N ARG A 251 3.65 -1.49 -17.89
CA ARG A 251 2.70 -2.22 -18.74
C ARG A 251 2.94 -2.01 -20.24
N ALA A 252 3.39 -0.82 -20.63
CA ALA A 252 3.76 -0.53 -22.01
C ALA A 252 5.09 -1.18 -22.46
N GLY A 253 5.74 -1.97 -21.62
CA GLY A 253 7.02 -2.63 -21.94
C GLY A 253 8.21 -1.66 -21.98
N ASN A 254 8.06 -0.46 -21.43
CA ASN A 254 9.12 0.56 -21.41
C ASN A 254 10.04 0.42 -20.19
N GLY A 255 9.96 -0.71 -19.48
CA GLY A 255 10.85 -1.03 -18.39
C GLY A 255 10.54 -0.35 -17.06
N PRO A 256 11.46 -0.49 -16.08
CA PRO A 256 11.18 -0.17 -14.69
C PRO A 256 11.20 1.33 -14.39
N THR A 257 10.73 1.69 -13.20
CA THR A 257 10.84 3.05 -12.64
C THR A 257 11.28 2.99 -11.18
N LEU A 258 12.13 3.94 -10.76
CA LEU A 258 12.43 4.20 -9.36
C LEU A 258 11.59 5.39 -8.86
N LEU A 259 10.63 5.12 -7.97
CA LEU A 259 9.81 6.13 -7.31
C LEU A 259 10.32 6.34 -5.88
N GLU A 260 10.98 7.46 -5.62
CA GLU A 260 11.40 7.88 -4.29
C GLU A 260 10.32 8.74 -3.63
N CYS A 261 9.65 8.17 -2.61
CA CYS A 261 8.68 8.87 -1.78
C CYS A 261 9.39 9.41 -0.55
N LYS A 262 9.54 10.74 -0.43
CA LYS A 262 10.12 11.37 0.75
C LYS A 262 9.05 11.53 1.83
N THR A 263 9.25 10.90 2.98
CA THR A 263 8.27 10.85 4.06
C THR A 263 9.00 10.89 5.41
N TYR A 264 8.31 10.66 6.52
CA TYR A 264 8.90 10.71 7.85
C TYR A 264 8.42 9.57 8.75
N ARG A 265 9.37 8.96 9.48
CA ARG A 265 9.06 7.87 10.42
C ARG A 265 8.74 8.45 11.79
N TRP A 266 7.45 8.53 12.16
CA TRP A 266 6.97 9.16 13.40
C TRP A 266 7.38 8.45 14.68
N PHE A 267 7.52 7.12 14.61
CA PHE A 267 7.96 6.28 15.72
C PHE A 267 9.42 5.89 15.55
N GLY A 268 9.98 5.23 16.57
CA GLY A 268 11.28 4.61 16.46
C GLY A 268 11.29 3.47 15.44
N HIS A 269 12.42 2.75 15.36
CA HIS A 269 12.55 1.66 14.40
C HIS A 269 11.50 0.57 14.65
N TYR A 270 11.31 0.16 15.91
CA TYR A 270 10.29 -0.77 16.39
C TYR A 270 9.52 -0.15 17.57
N ALA A 271 8.37 -0.73 17.93
CA ALA A 271 7.61 -0.29 19.10
C ALA A 271 8.40 -0.48 20.40
N GLY A 272 8.62 0.60 21.14
CA GLY A 272 9.44 0.61 22.35
C GLY A 272 10.90 1.06 22.15
N ASP A 273 11.30 1.41 20.91
CA ASP A 273 12.61 2.03 20.66
C ASP A 273 12.73 3.37 21.43
N PRO A 274 13.77 3.54 22.27
CA PRO A 274 13.98 4.75 23.08
C PRO A 274 14.43 5.98 22.27
N GLN A 275 14.78 5.81 20.99
CA GLN A 275 15.06 6.90 20.03
C GLN A 275 16.18 7.89 20.43
N LYS A 276 17.14 7.46 21.25
CA LYS A 276 18.25 8.30 21.74
C LYS A 276 19.19 8.82 20.63
N TYR A 277 19.10 8.27 19.43
CA TYR A 277 19.88 8.68 18.25
C TYR A 277 19.24 9.86 17.49
N ARG A 278 17.99 10.22 17.80
CA ARG A 278 17.28 11.32 17.14
C ARG A 278 17.57 12.66 17.82
N PRO A 279 17.74 13.75 17.05
CA PRO A 279 17.74 15.10 17.60
C PRO A 279 16.45 15.37 18.38
N ALA A 280 16.53 16.16 19.45
CA ALA A 280 15.40 16.42 20.34
C ALA A 280 14.16 17.02 19.64
N ASN A 281 14.37 17.79 18.55
CA ASN A 281 13.32 18.43 17.77
C ASN A 281 12.84 17.62 16.56
N ASP A 282 13.49 16.49 16.22
CA ASP A 282 13.18 15.68 15.03
C ASP A 282 11.73 15.16 15.07
N LEU A 283 11.32 14.62 16.22
CA LEU A 283 9.97 14.09 16.43
C LEU A 283 8.89 15.15 16.38
N GLU A 284 9.13 16.32 16.98
CA GLU A 284 8.17 17.43 16.96
C GLU A 284 7.97 17.95 15.53
N GLN A 285 9.04 18.04 14.74
CA GLN A 285 8.98 18.46 13.35
C GLN A 285 8.27 17.42 12.47
N THR A 286 8.64 16.16 12.63
CA THR A 286 8.05 15.02 11.91
C THR A 286 6.54 14.96 12.10
N ARG A 287 6.06 15.11 13.35
CA ARG A 287 4.63 15.04 13.68
C ARG A 287 3.80 16.24 13.21
N LYS A 288 4.43 17.32 12.74
CA LYS A 288 3.71 18.45 12.12
C LYS A 288 3.19 18.10 10.72
N VAL A 289 3.75 17.06 10.09
CA VAL A 289 3.36 16.58 8.77
C VAL A 289 2.55 15.29 8.92
N ASP A 290 1.22 15.43 8.98
CA ASP A 290 0.29 14.29 8.99
C ASP A 290 -0.44 14.21 7.64
N CYS A 291 -0.09 13.20 6.86
CA CYS A 291 -0.64 12.96 5.52
C CYS A 291 -2.18 12.81 5.57
N ILE A 292 -2.74 12.19 6.61
CA ILE A 292 -4.19 12.02 6.76
C ILE A 292 -4.84 13.38 7.04
N ALA A 293 -4.35 14.12 8.03
CA ALA A 293 -4.94 15.41 8.39
C ALA A 293 -4.82 16.43 7.25
N ASN A 294 -3.73 16.39 6.48
CA ASN A 294 -3.55 17.23 5.30
C ASN A 294 -4.54 16.85 4.20
N PHE A 295 -4.74 15.55 3.96
CA PHE A 295 -5.71 15.09 2.97
C PHE A 295 -7.16 15.39 3.38
N GLU A 296 -7.52 15.23 4.66
CA GLU A 296 -8.85 15.62 5.17
C GLU A 296 -9.14 17.11 4.96
N LYS A 297 -8.15 17.98 5.22
CA LYS A 297 -8.27 19.42 4.95
C LYS A 297 -8.48 19.68 3.46
N PHE A 298 -7.75 18.98 2.59
CA PHE A 298 -7.93 19.08 1.15
C PHE A 298 -9.35 18.65 0.72
N LEU A 299 -9.84 17.51 1.24
CA LEU A 299 -11.18 17.00 0.93
C LEU A 299 -12.28 18.00 1.32
N ILE A 300 -12.23 18.50 2.56
CA ILE A 300 -13.21 19.47 3.07
C ILE A 300 -13.10 20.81 2.32
N GLY A 301 -11.88 21.33 2.17
CA GLY A 301 -11.63 22.61 1.50
C GLY A 301 -12.04 22.60 0.03
N SER A 302 -12.01 21.43 -0.62
CA SER A 302 -12.41 21.24 -2.01
C SER A 302 -13.87 20.82 -2.18
N GLY A 303 -14.62 20.64 -1.08
CA GLY A 303 -16.01 20.17 -1.11
C GLY A 303 -16.18 18.73 -1.62
N LEU A 304 -15.11 17.92 -1.56
CA LEU A 304 -15.09 16.52 -1.99
C LEU A 304 -15.61 15.57 -0.90
N ALA A 305 -15.53 15.99 0.36
CA ALA A 305 -16.16 15.32 1.49
C ALA A 305 -16.53 16.34 2.57
N ASP A 306 -17.55 16.03 3.36
CA ASP A 306 -17.85 16.73 4.60
C ASP A 306 -17.28 16.01 5.84
N ARG A 307 -17.30 16.69 6.98
CA ARG A 307 -16.78 16.13 8.23
C ARG A 307 -17.54 14.88 8.69
N GLY A 308 -18.86 14.82 8.46
CA GLY A 308 -19.69 13.68 8.83
C GLY A 308 -19.33 12.42 8.05
N GLN A 309 -19.00 12.55 6.76
CA GLN A 309 -18.52 11.44 5.94
C GLN A 309 -17.18 10.88 6.47
N LEU A 310 -16.22 11.75 6.78
CA LEU A 310 -14.91 11.33 7.31
C LEU A 310 -15.04 10.68 8.70
N ASP A 311 -15.89 11.23 9.57
CA ASP A 311 -16.15 10.66 10.90
C ASP A 311 -16.87 9.30 10.80
N ALA A 312 -17.77 9.12 9.83
CA ALA A 312 -18.43 7.83 9.60
C ALA A 312 -17.43 6.75 9.14
N VAL A 313 -16.45 7.11 8.30
CA VAL A 313 -15.35 6.22 7.90
C VAL A 313 -14.52 5.78 9.12
N ASP A 314 -14.13 6.72 10.00
CA ASP A 314 -13.39 6.41 11.23
C ASP A 314 -14.17 5.46 12.16
N ALA A 315 -15.47 5.72 12.34
CA ALA A 315 -16.33 4.90 13.19
C ALA A 315 -16.48 3.47 12.65
N GLY A 316 -16.67 3.31 11.33
CA GLY A 316 -16.75 1.99 10.69
C GLY A 316 -15.46 1.20 10.84
N LEU A 317 -14.31 1.83 10.61
CA LEU A 317 -12.99 1.21 10.77
C LEU A 317 -12.74 0.73 12.19
N ARG A 318 -13.10 1.52 13.20
CA ARG A 318 -12.96 1.11 14.61
C ARG A 318 -13.76 -0.17 14.91
N ALA A 319 -14.99 -0.26 14.41
CA ALA A 319 -15.82 -1.44 14.58
C ALA A 319 -15.22 -2.68 13.88
N GLU A 320 -14.74 -2.53 12.64
CA GLU A 320 -14.07 -3.61 11.90
C GLU A 320 -12.82 -4.10 12.64
N ILE A 321 -12.01 -3.18 13.17
CA ILE A 321 -10.78 -3.50 13.91
C ILE A 321 -11.10 -4.25 15.22
N ASP A 322 -12.11 -3.79 15.96
CA ASP A 322 -12.54 -4.45 17.20
C ASP A 322 -13.05 -5.87 16.92
N GLU A 323 -13.80 -6.07 15.83
CA GLU A 323 -14.24 -7.40 15.39
C GLU A 323 -13.05 -8.29 15.01
N ALA A 324 -12.07 -7.77 14.26
CA ALA A 324 -10.89 -8.51 13.86
C ALA A 324 -10.01 -8.92 15.05
N ILE A 325 -9.86 -8.05 16.05
CA ILE A 325 -9.16 -8.36 17.30
C ILE A 325 -9.91 -9.45 18.07
N ALA A 326 -11.22 -9.31 18.26
CA ALA A 326 -12.02 -10.33 18.94
C ALA A 326 -11.94 -11.69 18.23
N HIS A 327 -11.94 -11.69 16.90
CA HIS A 327 -11.73 -12.90 16.09
C HIS A 327 -10.36 -13.54 16.32
N ALA A 328 -9.28 -12.74 16.36
CA ALA A 328 -7.93 -13.22 16.63
C ALA A 328 -7.73 -13.71 18.08
N GLU A 329 -8.36 -13.05 19.06
CA GLU A 329 -8.30 -13.47 20.47
C GLU A 329 -9.07 -14.76 20.73
N ALA A 330 -10.19 -14.97 20.05
CA ALA A 330 -11.00 -16.19 20.14
C ALA A 330 -10.41 -17.38 19.39
N ALA A 331 -9.48 -17.14 18.45
CA ALA A 331 -8.89 -18.20 17.64
C ALA A 331 -7.93 -19.08 18.45
N PRO A 332 -7.88 -20.40 18.16
CA PRO A 332 -6.93 -21.29 18.81
C PRO A 332 -5.49 -20.86 18.50
N ALA A 333 -4.60 -21.03 19.48
CA ALA A 333 -3.16 -20.90 19.23
C ALA A 333 -2.73 -21.94 18.17
N ALA A 334 -1.76 -21.57 17.32
CA ALA A 334 -1.13 -22.51 16.41
C ALA A 334 -0.53 -23.70 17.20
N PRO A 335 -0.91 -24.96 16.89
CA PRO A 335 -0.31 -26.12 17.55
C PRO A 335 1.20 -26.12 17.37
N ARG A 336 1.95 -26.53 18.40
CA ARG A 336 3.42 -26.56 18.34
C ARG A 336 3.99 -27.36 17.17
N GLY A 337 3.29 -28.34 16.61
CA GLY A 337 3.79 -29.09 15.44
C GLY A 337 3.60 -28.35 14.11
N GLN A 338 2.73 -27.34 14.06
CA GLN A 338 2.30 -26.69 12.81
C GLN A 338 3.44 -25.99 12.08
N PHE A 339 4.45 -25.48 12.81
CA PHE A 339 5.60 -24.82 12.18
C PHE A 339 6.45 -25.78 11.31
N LEU A 340 6.27 -27.11 11.46
CA LEU A 340 6.97 -28.11 10.64
C LEU A 340 6.24 -28.44 9.33
N ASN A 341 4.96 -28.08 9.19
CA ASN A 341 4.13 -28.54 8.07
C ASN A 341 4.57 -27.96 6.72
N ASP A 342 5.14 -26.75 6.73
CA ASP A 342 5.45 -25.98 5.51
C ASP A 342 6.97 -25.87 5.25
N VAL A 343 7.78 -26.73 5.90
CA VAL A 343 9.24 -26.76 5.68
C VAL A 343 9.57 -27.35 4.31
N TYR A 344 8.81 -28.36 3.88
CA TYR A 344 8.85 -28.99 2.55
C TYR A 344 7.43 -29.34 2.12
N ALA A 345 7.24 -29.64 0.82
CA ALA A 345 5.96 -30.08 0.26
C ALA A 345 5.57 -31.51 0.67
#